data_AF-A0A3D0UWA7-F1
#
_entry.id   AF-A0A3D0UWA7-F1
#
_cell.length_a   1.000
_cell.length_b   1.000
_cell.length_c   1.000
_cell.angle_alpha   90.00
_cell.angle_beta   90.00
_cell.angle_gamma   90.00
#
_symmetry.space_group_name_H-M   'P 1'
#
loop_
_entity.id
_entity.type
_entity.pdbx_description
1 polymer ?
#
loop_
_entity_poly.entity_id
_entity_poly.type
_entity_poly.pdbx_seq_one_letter_code
_entity_poly.pdbx_strand_id
1 'polypeptide(L)' 'MPLNELKPNFESKKIPGLYILGELLDITGKTGGFNLQRCRTSARHCAQNIT' A
#
# COMPACT_ATOMS: atom_id res chain seq x y z
N MET A 1 1.58 2.32 8.80
CA MET A 1 0.74 3.51 8.52
C MET A 1 -0.72 3.11 8.40
N PRO A 2 -1.65 3.79 9.08
CA PRO A 2 -3.07 3.49 9.02
C PRO A 2 -3.64 3.71 7.61
N LEU A 3 -4.50 2.81 7.13
CA LEU A 3 -5.10 2.90 5.79
C LEU A 3 -5.95 4.17 5.59
N ASN A 4 -6.54 4.73 6.65
CA ASN A 4 -7.34 5.94 6.55
C ASN A 4 -6.51 7.19 6.19
N GLU A 5 -5.18 7.15 6.33
CA GLU A 5 -4.31 8.26 5.94
C GLU A 5 -3.90 8.23 4.46
N LEU A 6 -4.33 7.20 3.72
CA LEU A 6 -3.99 6.98 2.33
C LEU A 6 -5.21 7.10 1.42
N LYS A 7 -4.97 7.53 0.18
CA LYS A 7 -5.93 7.41 -0.92
C LYS A 7 -5.97 5.95 -1.44
N PRO A 8 -6.97 5.56 -2.23
CA PRO A 8 -7.06 4.20 -2.78
C PRO A 8 -5.84 3.74 -3.59
N ASN A 9 -5.12 4.67 -4.22
CA ASN A 9 -3.89 4.43 -4.98
C ASN A 9 -2.61 4.36 -4.10
N PHE A 10 -2.77 4.31 -2.76
CA PHE A 10 -1.68 4.30 -1.77
C PHE A 10 -0.88 5.61 -1.64
N GLU A 11 -1.37 6.71 -2.22
CA GLU A 11 -0.80 8.04 -2.01
C GLU A 11 -1.16 8.59 -0.62
N SER A 12 -0.20 9.24 0.04
CA SER A 12 -0.41 9.95 1.30
C SER A 12 -1.39 11.11 1.13
N LYS A 13 -2.39 11.20 2.01
CA LYS A 13 -3.30 12.36 2.06
C LYS A 13 -2.58 13.63 2.55
N LYS A 14 -1.46 13.49 3.28
CA LYS A 14 -0.72 14.60 3.90
C LYS A 14 0.42 15.13 3.01
N ILE A 15 1.04 14.25 2.23
CA ILE A 15 2.22 14.58 1.40
C ILE A 15 1.95 14.12 -0.03
N PRO A 16 1.53 15.02 -0.94
CA PRO A 16 1.30 14.67 -2.34
C PRO A 16 2.55 14.05 -2.99
N GLY A 17 2.35 13.01 -3.80
CA GLY A 17 3.43 12.28 -4.48
C GLY A 17 4.21 11.29 -3.60
N LEU A 18 3.90 11.17 -2.31
CA LEU A 18 4.44 10.11 -1.44
C LEU A 18 3.51 8.90 -1.44
N TYR A 19 4.03 7.72 -1.81
CA TYR A 19 3.26 6.47 -1.84
C TYR A 19 3.81 5.47 -0.81
N ILE A 20 2.91 4.82 -0.07
CA ILE A 20 3.28 3.88 1.01
C ILE A 20 2.65 2.52 0.73
N LEU A 21 3.49 1.49 0.67
CA LEU A 21 3.11 0.15 0.22
C LEU A 21 3.72 -0.93 1.13
N GLY A 22 3.23 -2.16 0.96
CA GLY A 22 3.82 -3.34 1.58
C GLY A 22 3.66 -3.40 3.09
N GLU A 23 4.73 -3.74 3.81
CA GLU A 23 4.72 -3.92 5.28
C GLU A 23 4.87 -2.61 6.05
N LEU A 24 5.10 -1.48 5.37
CA LEU A 24 5.02 -0.15 5.99
C LEU A 24 3.56 0.24 6.31
N LEU A 25 2.58 -0.43 5.69
CA LEU A 25 1.17 -0.32 6.04
C LEU A 25 0.89 -1.04 7.36
N ASP A 26 -0.02 -0.50 8.14
CA ASP A 26 -0.47 -1.11 9.40
C ASP A 26 -1.46 -2.26 9.12
N ILE A 27 -0.94 -3.29 8.45
CA ILE A 27 -1.68 -4.49 8.05
C ILE A 27 -0.70 -5.65 8.21
N THR A 28 -1.09 -6.70 8.93
CA THR A 28 -0.28 -7.91 9.08
C THR A 28 -1.13 -9.13 8.74
N GLY A 29 -0.70 -9.92 7.77
CA GLY A 29 -1.29 -11.21 7.44
C GLY A 29 -0.70 -12.34 8.28
N LYS A 30 -1.39 -13.48 8.30
CA LYS A 30 -0.82 -14.73 8.83
C LYS A 30 0.35 -15.20 7.96
N THR A 31 1.16 -16.12 8.48
CA THR A 31 2.15 -16.85 7.67
C THR A 31 1.45 -17.65 6.56
N GLY A 32 2.19 -18.04 5.52
CA GLY A 32 1.62 -18.66 4.31
C GLY A 32 1.55 -17.75 3.09
N GLY A 33 2.35 -16.67 3.07
CA GLY A 33 2.55 -15.84 1.87
C GLY A 33 1.57 -14.68 1.69
N PHE A 34 0.63 -14.46 2.62
CA PHE A 34 -0.34 -13.37 2.54
C PHE A 34 0.30 -11.98 2.47
N ASN A 35 1.36 -11.74 3.26
CA ASN A 35 2.10 -10.47 3.21
C ASN A 35 2.77 -10.29 1.84
N LEU A 36 3.38 -11.33 1.29
CA LEU A 36 4.03 -11.26 -0.04
C LEU A 36 3.01 -11.00 -1.15
N GLN A 37 1.86 -11.66 -1.09
CA GLN A 37 0.78 -11.45 -2.04
C GLN A 37 0.26 -10.01 -1.97
N ARG A 38 -0.01 -9.51 -0.76
CA ARG A 38 -0.45 -8.13 -0.54
C ARG A 38 0.58 -7.12 -1.06
N CYS A 39 1.86 -7.31 -0.76
CA CYS A 39 2.93 -6.43 -1.24
C CYS A 39 2.93 -6.35 -2.77
N ARG A 40 2.81 -7.49 -3.46
CA ARG A 40 2.82 -7.55 -4.93
C ARG A 40 1.58 -6.92 -5.57
N THR A 41 0.39 -7.25 -5.07
CA THR A 41 -0.86 -6.74 -5.66
C THR A 41 -1.05 -5.25 -5.41
N SER A 42 -0.71 -4.76 -4.20
CA SER A 42 -0.76 -3.32 -3.88
C SER A 42 0.24 -2.52 -4.72
N ALA A 43 1.48 -3.00 -4.89
CA ALA A 43 2.48 -2.34 -5.72
C ALA A 43 2.03 -2.25 -7.19
N ARG A 44 1.48 -3.33 -7.75
CA ARG A 44 0.92 -3.32 -9.10
C ARG A 44 -0.22 -2.31 -9.24
N HIS A 45 -1.15 -2.30 -8.29
CA HIS A 45 -2.28 -1.37 -8.31
C HIS A 45 -1.81 0.09 -8.25
N CYS A 46 -0.86 0.39 -7.36
CA CYS A 46 -0.27 1.72 -7.24
C CYS A 46 0.40 2.14 -8.57
N ALA A 47 1.26 1.30 -9.14
CA ALA A 47 1.94 1.60 -10.41
C ALA A 47 0.97 1.89 -11.58
N GLN A 48 -0.19 1.24 -11.61
CA GLN A 48 -1.22 1.49 -12.64
C GLN A 48 -1.99 2.81 -12.45
N ASN A 49 -1.93 3.40 -11.27
CA ASN A 49 -2.67 4.61 -10.88
C ASN A 49 -1.75 5.78 -10.52
N ILE A 50 -0.44 5.67 -10.80
CA ILE A 50 0.48 6.80 -10.79
C ILE A 50 0.34 7.48 -12.16
N THR A 51 -0.17 8.71 -12.15
CA THR A 51 -0.34 9.56 -13.35
C THR A 51 0.28 10.92 -13.09
#